data_AF-A0A6G6GN53-F1
#
_entry.id   AF-A0A6G6GN53-F1
#
_cell.length_a   1.000
_cell.length_b   1.000
_cell.length_c   1.000
_cell.angle_alpha   90.00
_cell.angle_beta   90.00
_cell.angle_gamma   90.00
#
_symmetry.space_group_name_H-M   'P 1'
#
loop_
_entity.id
_entity.type
_entity.pdbx_description
1 polymer ?
#
loop_
_entity_poly.entity_id
_entity_poly.type
_entity_poly.pdbx_seq_one_letter_code
_entity_poly.pdbx_strand_id
1 'polypeptide(L)'
;MKTRVAVLLVMLFLPGMAYFQTDADFEKIQYMANFRIHALKQGNIENLKGQKPAEGTWNYQHLIAYKEALKEERNIVYGSYIEKVRDKDNHFAYNYFAIETDGKNHRYYFVAIFEFDISQEFNIVNSYLFTYPESLKSWWMHTAGMYKYNLLKDIPEKYVYTVCPPPPFSEE
;
A
#
# COMPACT_ATOMS: atom_id res chain seq x y z
N MET A 1 21.69 -34.06 58.84
CA MET A 1 22.10 -33.60 57.49
C MET A 1 20.84 -33.24 56.71
N LYS A 2 20.68 -31.97 56.30
CA LYS A 2 19.54 -31.52 55.48
C LYS A 2 20.02 -31.31 54.04
N THR A 3 19.64 -32.21 53.14
CA THR A 3 19.97 -32.11 51.71
C THR A 3 19.08 -31.04 51.09
N ARG A 4 19.68 -29.92 50.67
CA ARG A 4 18.98 -28.89 49.88
C ARG A 4 18.93 -29.38 48.43
N VAL A 5 17.73 -29.72 47.96
CA VAL A 5 17.48 -29.97 46.53
C VAL A 5 17.44 -28.60 45.86
N ALA A 6 18.48 -28.29 45.07
CA ALA A 6 18.45 -27.15 44.18
C ALA A 6 17.54 -27.49 42.98
N VAL A 7 16.37 -26.86 42.91
CA VAL A 7 15.52 -26.90 41.71
C VAL A 7 16.17 -25.98 40.69
N LEU A 8 16.86 -26.57 39.72
CA LEU A 8 17.40 -25.86 38.57
C LEU A 8 16.22 -25.50 37.65
N LEU A 9 15.74 -24.26 37.76
CA LEU A 9 14.75 -23.71 36.84
C LEU A 9 15.45 -23.47 35.50
N VAL A 10 15.38 -24.44 34.58
CA VAL A 10 15.80 -24.25 33.20
C VAL A 10 14.76 -23.34 32.55
N MET A 11 15.03 -22.03 32.53
CA MET A 11 14.31 -21.11 31.65
C MET A 11 14.64 -21.51 30.21
N LEU A 12 13.75 -22.30 29.61
CA LEU A 12 13.70 -22.49 28.17
C LEU A 12 13.41 -21.12 27.56
N PHE A 13 14.47 -20.44 27.10
CA PHE A 13 14.34 -19.38 26.11
C PHE A 13 13.72 -20.03 24.87
N LEU A 14 12.40 -19.99 24.75
CA LEU A 14 11.74 -20.26 23.49
C LEU A 14 12.24 -19.18 22.52
N PRO A 15 12.98 -19.53 21.46
CA PRO A 15 13.30 -18.55 20.43
C PRO A 15 11.96 -18.02 19.92
N GLY A 16 11.79 -16.69 19.94
CA GLY A 16 10.60 -16.05 19.37
C GLY A 16 10.40 -16.63 17.98
N MET A 17 9.23 -17.24 17.74
CA MET A 17 8.94 -17.85 16.45
C MET A 17 9.04 -16.76 15.39
N ALA A 18 10.06 -16.85 14.54
CA ALA A 18 10.19 -15.98 13.38
C ALA A 18 8.92 -16.17 12.54
N TYR A 19 8.16 -15.09 12.35
CA TYR A 19 7.00 -15.12 11.47
C TYR A 19 7.49 -15.31 10.03
N PHE A 20 7.24 -16.48 9.46
CA PHE A 20 7.54 -16.74 8.06
C PHE A 20 6.36 -16.30 7.22
N GLN A 21 6.64 -15.39 6.28
CA GLN A 21 5.64 -14.87 5.35
C GLN A 21 5.19 -15.97 4.39
N THR A 22 3.89 -16.06 4.17
CA THR A 22 3.24 -17.03 3.31
C THR A 22 2.48 -16.34 2.19
N ASP A 23 2.18 -17.06 1.10
CA ASP A 23 1.34 -16.51 0.02
C ASP A 23 -0.05 -16.08 0.53
N ALA A 24 -0.59 -16.81 1.52
CA ALA A 24 -1.85 -16.48 2.17
C ALA A 24 -1.83 -15.11 2.88
N ASP A 25 -0.66 -14.65 3.33
CA ASP A 25 -0.52 -13.32 3.91
C ASP A 25 -0.77 -12.24 2.87
N PHE A 26 -0.15 -12.37 1.69
CA PHE A 26 -0.31 -11.42 0.60
C PHE A 26 -1.73 -11.43 0.03
N GLU A 27 -2.37 -12.60 -0.06
CA GLU A 27 -3.79 -12.70 -0.42
C GLU A 27 -4.68 -11.95 0.57
N LYS A 28 -4.38 -12.07 1.87
CA LYS A 28 -5.13 -11.37 2.92
C LYS A 28 -4.89 -9.85 2.88
N ILE A 29 -3.65 -9.39 2.66
CA ILE A 29 -3.34 -7.96 2.41
C ILE A 29 -4.21 -7.45 1.26
N GLN A 30 -4.16 -8.14 0.12
CA GLN A 30 -4.86 -7.73 -1.08
C GLN A 30 -6.38 -7.72 -0.87
N TYR A 31 -6.93 -8.75 -0.21
CA TYR A 31 -8.35 -8.82 0.13
C TYR A 31 -8.79 -7.63 1.02
N MET A 32 -8.08 -7.40 2.13
CA MET A 32 -8.40 -6.33 3.06
C MET A 32 -8.27 -4.96 2.41
N ALA A 33 -7.21 -4.72 1.64
CA ALA A 33 -7.01 -3.47 0.94
C ALA A 33 -8.10 -3.23 -0.11
N ASN A 34 -8.44 -4.25 -0.91
CA ASN A 34 -9.52 -4.19 -1.90
C ASN A 34 -10.88 -3.88 -1.28
N PHE A 35 -11.17 -4.43 -0.10
CA PHE A 35 -12.37 -4.09 0.66
C PHE A 35 -12.39 -2.59 1.04
N ARG A 36 -11.25 -2.03 1.48
CA ARG A 36 -11.15 -0.60 1.85
C ARG A 36 -11.30 0.34 0.66
N ILE A 37 -10.74 0.00 -0.50
CA ILE A 37 -10.81 0.84 -1.70
C ILE A 37 -12.09 0.66 -2.51
N HIS A 38 -12.97 -0.26 -2.12
CA HIS A 38 -14.16 -0.60 -2.91
C HIS A 38 -15.04 0.62 -3.23
N ALA A 39 -15.35 1.44 -2.23
CA ALA A 39 -16.13 2.67 -2.42
C ALA A 39 -15.40 3.66 -3.32
N LEU A 40 -14.08 3.84 -3.12
CA LEU A 40 -13.26 4.71 -3.96
C LEU A 40 -13.25 4.25 -5.41
N LYS A 41 -13.11 2.95 -5.70
CA LYS A 41 -13.19 2.40 -7.08
C LYS A 41 -14.47 2.80 -7.80
N GLN A 42 -15.59 2.80 -7.08
CA GLN A 42 -16.90 3.13 -7.63
C GLN A 42 -17.16 4.64 -7.72
N GLY A 43 -16.21 5.48 -7.31
CA GLY A 43 -16.42 6.93 -7.22
C GLY A 43 -17.37 7.35 -6.09
N ASN A 44 -17.63 6.46 -5.13
CA ASN A 44 -18.42 6.74 -3.93
C ASN A 44 -17.51 7.41 -2.89
N ILE A 45 -17.35 8.73 -3.03
CA ILE A 45 -16.38 9.55 -2.28
C ILE A 45 -17.04 10.48 -1.27
N GLU A 46 -18.36 10.46 -1.13
CA GLU A 46 -19.13 11.42 -0.31
C GLU A 46 -18.69 11.43 1.17
N ASN A 47 -18.25 10.28 1.69
CA ASN A 47 -17.71 10.14 3.04
C ASN A 47 -16.38 10.90 3.26
N LEU A 48 -15.69 11.26 2.17
CA LEU A 48 -14.45 12.06 2.19
C LEU A 48 -14.74 13.57 2.15
N LYS A 49 -15.99 13.97 1.90
CA LYS A 49 -16.38 15.39 1.84
C LYS A 49 -16.24 16.04 3.20
N GLY A 50 -15.50 17.15 3.27
CA GLY A 50 -15.30 17.91 4.50
C GLY A 50 -14.26 17.32 5.46
N GLN A 51 -13.62 16.20 5.11
CA GLN A 51 -12.44 15.74 5.84
C GLN A 51 -11.29 16.73 5.65
N LYS A 52 -10.40 16.82 6.64
CA LYS A 52 -9.23 17.70 6.64
C LYS A 52 -7.97 16.84 6.52
N PRO A 53 -7.56 16.48 5.29
CA PRO A 53 -6.36 15.69 5.10
C PRO A 53 -5.11 16.48 5.47
N ALA A 54 -4.01 15.77 5.66
CA ALA A 54 -2.71 16.41 5.80
C ALA A 54 -2.41 17.26 4.56
N GLU A 55 -1.83 18.43 4.78
CA GLU A 55 -1.52 19.38 3.72
C GLU A 55 -0.68 18.72 2.60
N GLY A 56 -1.03 19.00 1.34
CA GLY A 56 -0.33 18.46 0.17
C GLY A 56 -0.58 16.97 -0.15
N THR A 57 -1.44 16.27 0.60
CA THR A 57 -1.72 14.84 0.34
C THR A 57 -2.83 14.65 -0.69
N TRP A 58 -4.07 14.93 -0.33
CA TRP A 58 -5.21 14.85 -1.25
C TRP A 58 -6.20 16.00 -1.07
N ASN A 59 -7.03 16.20 -2.09
CA ASN A 59 -8.17 17.10 -2.04
C ASN A 59 -9.42 16.43 -2.61
N TYR A 60 -10.58 16.87 -2.13
CA TYR A 60 -11.86 16.33 -2.58
C TYR A 60 -12.15 16.66 -4.05
N GLN A 61 -11.67 17.80 -4.57
CA GLN A 61 -11.95 18.24 -5.94
C GLN A 61 -11.29 17.35 -7.00
N HIS A 62 -10.08 16.85 -6.78
CA HIS A 62 -9.41 15.90 -7.67
C HIS A 62 -10.15 14.54 -7.68
N LEU A 63 -10.70 14.13 -6.54
CA LEU A 63 -11.55 12.92 -6.48
C LEU A 63 -12.88 13.11 -7.21
N ILE A 64 -13.43 14.32 -7.24
CA ILE A 64 -14.58 14.65 -8.09
C ILE A 64 -14.22 14.48 -9.57
N ALA A 65 -13.04 14.94 -10.00
CA ALA A 65 -12.59 14.73 -11.38
C ALA A 65 -12.52 13.23 -11.76
N TYR A 66 -12.04 12.38 -10.84
CA TYR A 66 -12.09 10.93 -11.00
C TYR A 66 -13.52 10.39 -11.10
N LYS A 67 -14.42 10.84 -10.22
CA LYS A 67 -15.83 10.44 -10.23
C LYS A 67 -16.52 10.80 -11.55
N GLU A 68 -16.26 12.00 -12.10
CA GLU A 68 -16.82 12.39 -13.40
C GLU A 68 -16.21 11.57 -14.54
N ALA A 69 -14.91 11.30 -14.51
CA ALA A 69 -14.27 10.45 -15.51
C ALA A 69 -14.84 9.02 -15.56
N LEU A 70 -15.25 8.46 -14.41
CA LEU A 70 -15.97 7.18 -14.35
C LEU A 70 -17.33 7.25 -15.07
N LYS A 71 -18.10 8.33 -14.88
CA LYS A 71 -19.41 8.52 -15.52
C LYS A 71 -19.30 8.74 -17.02
N GLU A 72 -18.22 9.39 -17.44
CA GLU A 72 -17.91 9.64 -18.85
C GLU A 72 -17.27 8.41 -19.54
N GLU A 73 -17.14 7.28 -18.83
CA GLU A 73 -16.56 6.03 -19.35
C GLU A 73 -15.17 6.23 -19.96
N ARG A 74 -14.37 7.14 -19.38
CA ARG A 74 -13.02 7.42 -19.87
C ARG A 74 -12.11 6.21 -19.70
N ASN A 75 -11.04 6.16 -20.49
CA ASN A 75 -10.06 5.09 -20.43
C ASN A 75 -9.19 5.20 -19.15
N ILE A 76 -9.70 4.62 -18.06
CA ILE A 76 -9.02 4.56 -16.77
C ILE A 76 -8.36 3.19 -16.63
N VAL A 77 -7.05 3.19 -16.49
CA VAL A 77 -6.25 2.01 -16.14
C VAL A 77 -6.01 2.01 -14.64
N TYR A 78 -6.18 0.84 -14.04
CA TYR A 78 -5.94 0.63 -12.61
C TYR A 78 -4.72 -0.26 -12.43
N GLY A 79 -3.88 0.08 -11.47
CA GLY A 79 -2.75 -0.74 -11.06
C GLY A 79 -2.69 -0.91 -9.57
N SER A 80 -2.06 -1.99 -9.15
CA SER A 80 -1.74 -2.26 -7.76
C SER A 80 -0.51 -3.10 -7.60
N TYR A 81 0.09 -2.98 -6.41
CA TYR A 81 1.21 -3.79 -5.99
C TYR A 81 1.36 -3.81 -4.47
N ILE A 82 2.09 -4.80 -3.97
CA ILE A 82 2.52 -4.90 -2.57
C ILE A 82 4.02 -4.64 -2.50
N GLU A 83 4.43 -3.80 -1.56
CA GLU A 83 5.83 -3.55 -1.25
C GLU A 83 6.15 -3.86 0.22
N LYS A 84 7.40 -4.24 0.49
CA LYS A 84 7.92 -4.29 1.86
C LYS A 84 8.24 -2.87 2.33
N VAL A 85 7.82 -2.53 3.54
CA VAL A 85 8.18 -1.24 4.16
C VAL A 85 9.63 -1.29 4.62
N ARG A 86 10.39 -0.25 4.25
CA ARG A 86 11.81 -0.18 4.63
C ARG A 86 11.97 -0.11 6.15
N ASP A 87 12.97 -0.82 6.66
CA ASP A 87 13.38 -0.82 8.07
C ASP A 87 12.29 -1.27 9.05
N LYS A 88 11.22 -1.91 8.56
CA LYS A 88 10.15 -2.49 9.38
C LYS A 88 9.91 -3.94 8.99
N ASP A 89 10.27 -4.85 9.88
CA ASP A 89 9.97 -6.27 9.70
C ASP A 89 8.46 -6.51 9.77
N ASN A 90 7.94 -7.41 8.93
CA ASN A 90 6.51 -7.75 8.86
C ASN A 90 5.58 -6.57 8.51
N HIS A 91 6.11 -5.49 7.96
CA HIS A 91 5.30 -4.40 7.43
C HIS A 91 5.28 -4.40 5.91
N PHE A 92 4.07 -4.30 5.35
CA PHE A 92 3.84 -4.31 3.91
C PHE A 92 2.86 -3.20 3.53
N ALA A 93 3.10 -2.53 2.41
CA ALA A 93 2.19 -1.53 1.88
C ALA A 93 1.52 -2.02 0.60
N TYR A 94 0.19 -2.06 0.60
CA TYR A 94 -0.59 -2.22 -0.61
C TYR A 94 -0.81 -0.86 -1.26
N ASN A 95 -0.34 -0.72 -2.48
CA ASN A 95 -0.49 0.48 -3.30
C ASN A 95 -1.54 0.21 -4.37
N TYR A 96 -2.47 1.15 -4.56
CA TYR A 96 -3.50 1.11 -5.59
C TYR A 96 -3.61 2.47 -6.26
N PHE A 97 -3.61 2.52 -7.58
CA PHE A 97 -3.64 3.77 -8.32
C PHE A 97 -4.58 3.69 -9.52
N ALA A 98 -5.10 4.87 -9.90
CA ALA A 98 -5.95 5.05 -11.08
C ALA A 98 -5.31 6.11 -11.98
N ILE A 99 -5.11 5.76 -13.25
CA ILE A 99 -4.56 6.65 -14.28
C ILE A 99 -5.52 6.75 -15.46
N GLU A 100 -5.69 7.95 -15.98
CA GLU A 100 -6.19 8.15 -17.34
C GLU A 100 -5.01 8.08 -18.30
N THR A 101 -5.19 7.43 -19.45
CA THR A 101 -4.17 7.44 -20.49
C THR A 101 -4.74 7.45 -21.90
N ASP A 102 -4.08 8.21 -22.78
CA ASP A 102 -4.28 8.23 -24.23
C ASP A 102 -3.15 7.48 -24.99
N GLY A 103 -2.31 6.75 -24.25
CA GLY A 103 -1.15 6.00 -24.75
C GLY A 103 0.18 6.76 -24.67
N LYS A 104 0.19 8.10 -24.66
CA LYS A 104 1.42 8.90 -24.51
C LYS A 104 1.42 9.76 -23.25
N ASN A 105 0.25 10.25 -22.88
CA ASN A 105 0.03 11.04 -21.70
C ASN A 105 -0.59 10.15 -20.62
N HIS A 106 -0.13 10.36 -19.39
CA HIS A 106 -0.65 9.69 -18.21
C HIS A 106 -1.08 10.76 -17.20
N ARG A 107 -2.31 10.67 -16.73
CA ARG A 107 -2.80 11.52 -15.66
C ARG A 107 -3.25 10.66 -14.50
N TYR A 108 -2.55 10.80 -13.37
CA TYR A 108 -2.98 10.19 -12.13
C TYR A 108 -4.23 10.89 -11.60
N TYR A 109 -5.23 10.10 -11.27
CA TYR A 109 -6.37 10.55 -10.47
C TYR A 109 -6.05 10.50 -8.98
N PHE A 110 -5.50 9.37 -8.54
CA PHE A 110 -5.09 9.17 -7.16
C PHE A 110 -4.14 7.98 -7.00
N VAL A 111 -3.52 7.93 -5.82
CA VAL A 111 -2.87 6.75 -5.25
C VAL A 111 -3.40 6.54 -3.84
N ALA A 112 -3.88 5.34 -3.52
CA ALA A 112 -4.28 4.92 -2.19
C ALA A 112 -3.29 3.87 -1.67
N ILE A 113 -2.81 4.05 -0.44
CA ILE A 113 -1.79 3.20 0.17
C ILE A 113 -2.30 2.72 1.54
N PHE A 114 -2.18 1.42 1.80
CA PHE A 114 -2.53 0.82 3.10
C PHE A 114 -1.31 0.06 3.61
N GLU A 115 -0.77 0.50 4.74
CA GLU A 115 0.32 -0.20 5.43
C GLU A 115 -0.28 -1.20 6.41
N PHE A 116 0.18 -2.44 6.34
CA PHE A 116 -0.20 -3.56 7.19
C PHE A 116 0.98 -3.97 8.05
N ASP A 117 0.72 -4.15 9.35
CA ASP A 117 1.54 -4.95 10.25
C ASP A 117 0.96 -6.37 10.30
N ILE A 118 1.79 -7.37 9.99
CA ILE A 118 1.41 -8.80 9.99
C ILE A 118 2.11 -9.61 11.08
N SER A 119 2.77 -8.96 12.05
CA SER A 119 3.54 -9.62 13.12
C SER A 119 2.68 -10.45 14.09
N GLN A 120 1.41 -10.07 14.28
CA GLN A 120 0.46 -10.76 15.14
C GLN A 120 -0.88 -10.93 14.41
N GLU A 121 -1.77 -9.94 14.57
CA GLU A 121 -3.01 -9.82 13.83
C GLU A 121 -2.82 -8.83 12.67
N PHE A 122 -3.45 -9.13 11.54
CA PHE A 122 -3.43 -8.25 10.37
C PHE A 122 -4.10 -6.92 10.69
N ASN A 123 -3.28 -5.89 10.85
CA ASN A 123 -3.75 -4.56 11.22
C ASN A 123 -3.29 -3.53 10.20
N ILE A 124 -4.22 -2.70 9.75
CA ILE A 124 -3.88 -1.51 8.96
C ILE A 124 -3.35 -0.46 9.93
N VAL A 125 -2.04 -0.19 9.87
CA VAL A 125 -1.37 0.76 10.76
C VAL A 125 -1.32 2.16 10.20
N ASN A 126 -1.29 2.31 8.86
CA ASN A 126 -1.37 3.60 8.18
C ASN A 126 -2.23 3.51 6.92
N SER A 127 -2.83 4.64 6.55
CA SER A 127 -3.57 4.78 5.29
C SER A 127 -3.32 6.15 4.70
N TYR A 128 -2.97 6.18 3.41
CA TYR A 128 -2.66 7.40 2.69
C TYR A 128 -3.50 7.48 1.42
N LEU A 129 -3.85 8.71 1.05
CA LEU A 129 -4.46 9.03 -0.23
C LEU A 129 -3.73 10.23 -0.81
N PHE A 130 -3.25 10.11 -2.03
CA PHE A 130 -2.54 11.17 -2.74
C PHE A 130 -3.30 11.54 -3.99
N THR A 131 -3.55 12.83 -4.17
CA THR A 131 -4.13 13.40 -5.39
C THR A 131 -3.38 14.63 -5.89
N TYR A 132 -2.48 15.21 -5.10
CA TYR A 132 -1.69 16.37 -5.51
C TYR A 132 -0.47 15.94 -6.34
N PRO A 133 -0.07 16.72 -7.36
CA PRO A 133 1.09 16.40 -8.19
C PRO A 133 2.38 16.14 -7.39
N GLU A 134 2.64 16.90 -6.34
CA GLU A 134 3.86 16.80 -5.53
C GLU A 134 3.89 15.50 -4.70
N SER A 135 2.77 15.11 -4.11
CA SER A 135 2.67 13.85 -3.36
C SER A 135 2.67 12.64 -4.29
N LEU A 136 2.05 12.74 -5.46
CA LEU A 136 2.12 11.71 -6.51
C LEU A 136 3.55 11.55 -7.04
N LYS A 137 4.27 12.65 -7.28
CA LYS A 137 5.69 12.62 -7.67
C LYS A 137 6.55 11.98 -6.59
N SER A 138 6.32 12.34 -5.33
CA SER A 138 7.05 11.79 -4.18
C SER A 138 6.81 10.29 -4.03
N TRP A 139 5.56 9.85 -4.16
CA TRP A 139 5.20 8.43 -4.21
C TRP A 139 5.90 7.71 -5.35
N TRP A 140 5.83 8.23 -6.58
CA TRP A 140 6.46 7.57 -7.73
C TRP A 140 7.98 7.45 -7.59
N MET A 141 8.66 8.48 -7.06
CA MET A 141 10.11 8.40 -6.79
C MET A 141 10.45 7.32 -5.75
N HIS A 142 9.59 7.13 -4.74
CA HIS A 142 9.72 6.03 -3.80
C HIS A 142 9.53 4.67 -4.49
N THR A 143 8.47 4.52 -5.28
CA THR A 143 8.20 3.29 -6.05
C THR A 143 9.33 2.95 -7.02
N ALA A 144 9.84 3.92 -7.77
CA ALA A 144 10.98 3.75 -8.66
C ALA A 144 12.26 3.36 -7.88
N GLY A 145 12.42 3.90 -6.68
CA GLY A 145 13.51 3.55 -5.78
C GLY A 145 13.49 2.08 -5.34
N MET A 146 12.34 1.42 -5.30
CA MET A 146 12.24 0.02 -4.87
C MET A 146 13.14 -0.94 -5.67
N TYR A 147 13.22 -0.73 -6.99
CA TYR A 147 14.08 -1.52 -7.87
C TYR A 147 15.56 -1.41 -7.46
N LYS A 148 15.98 -0.24 -6.99
CA LYS A 148 17.35 0.01 -6.53
C LYS A 148 17.69 -0.74 -5.24
N TYR A 149 16.70 -0.98 -4.38
CA TYR A 149 16.91 -1.54 -3.04
C TYR A 149 16.53 -3.03 -2.93
N ASN A 150 16.19 -3.69 -4.04
CA ASN A 150 15.74 -5.09 -4.06
C ASN A 150 14.59 -5.39 -3.08
N LEU A 151 13.72 -4.39 -2.81
CA LEU A 151 12.62 -4.52 -1.84
C LEU A 151 11.46 -5.41 -2.35
N LEU A 152 11.55 -5.85 -3.60
CA LEU A 152 10.57 -6.72 -4.26
C LEU A 152 10.95 -8.21 -4.18
N LYS A 153 12.19 -8.54 -3.79
CA LYS A 153 12.72 -9.92 -3.84
C LYS A 153 11.96 -10.90 -2.92
N ASP A 154 11.38 -10.37 -1.84
CA ASP A 154 10.65 -11.15 -0.84
C ASP A 154 9.13 -11.15 -1.12
N ILE A 155 8.69 -10.51 -2.22
CA ILE A 155 7.29 -10.40 -2.63
C ILE A 155 7.04 -11.40 -3.76
N PRO A 156 6.01 -12.27 -3.67
CA PRO A 156 5.65 -13.14 -4.79
C PRO A 156 5.33 -12.32 -6.05
N GLU A 157 5.82 -12.78 -7.21
CA GLU A 157 5.76 -12.03 -8.48
C GLU A 157 4.36 -11.53 -8.83
N LYS A 158 3.31 -12.32 -8.54
CA LYS A 158 1.91 -11.96 -8.78
C LYS A 158 1.44 -10.70 -8.03
N TYR A 159 2.18 -10.21 -7.04
CA TYR A 159 1.87 -9.01 -6.27
C TYR A 159 2.82 -7.83 -6.53
N VAL A 160 3.85 -8.00 -7.37
CA VAL A 160 4.90 -6.99 -7.55
C VAL A 160 4.44 -5.81 -8.39
N TYR A 161 3.74 -6.00 -9.51
CA TYR A 161 3.02 -4.96 -10.25
C TYR A 161 1.98 -5.61 -11.16
N THR A 162 0.71 -5.24 -11.02
CA THR A 162 -0.30 -5.56 -12.06
C THR A 162 -0.19 -4.61 -13.26
N VAL A 163 0.20 -3.36 -13.00
CA VAL A 163 0.57 -2.35 -13.98
C VAL A 163 1.79 -1.62 -13.41
N CYS A 164 2.86 -1.48 -14.21
CA CYS A 164 3.99 -0.65 -13.83
C CYS A 164 3.57 0.83 -13.84
N PRO A 165 3.68 1.56 -12.71
CA PRO A 165 3.22 2.95 -12.64
C PRO A 165 4.09 3.86 -13.52
N PRO A 166 3.52 4.55 -14.54
CA PRO A 166 4.27 5.52 -15.33
C PRO A 166 4.70 6.73 -14.48
N PRO A 167 5.75 7.46 -14.86
CA PRO A 167 6.06 8.74 -14.21
C PRO A 167 4.87 9.70 -14.29
N PRO A 168 4.53 10.44 -13.22
CA PRO A 168 3.40 11.37 -13.22
C PRO A 168 3.70 12.71 -13.92
N PHE A 169 4.83 12.82 -14.63
CA PHE A 169 5.29 14.01 -15.33
C PHE A 169 5.74 13.62 -16.74
N SER A 170 5.46 14.48 -17.72
CA SER A 170 6.08 14.38 -19.05
C SER A 170 7.59 14.55 -18.89
N GLU A 171 8.38 13.77 -19.63
CA GLU A 171 9.80 14.05 -19.83
C GLU A 171 9.89 15.41 -20.54
N GLU A 172 10.17 16.48 -19.79
CA GLU A 172 10.67 17.75 -20.35
C GLU A 172 12.18 17.65 -20.60
#